data_AF-A0A061FGB8-F1
#
_entry.id   AF-A0A061FGB8-F1
#
_cell.length_a   1.000
_cell.length_b   1.000
_cell.length_c   1.000
_cell.angle_alpha   90.00
_cell.angle_beta   90.00
_cell.angle_gamma   90.00
#
_symmetry.space_group_name_H-M   'P 1'
#
loop_
_entity.id
_entity.type
_entity.pdbx_description
1 polymer ?
#
loop_
_entity_poly.entity_id
_entity_poly.type
_entity_poly.pdbx_seq_one_letter_code
_entity_poly.pdbx_strand_id
1 'polypeptide(L)'
;MAQCIPTLEFYCGGLPLVSSYYAASEGYLEFADQPQHLEGVYGQDCAETQDKKEETEPVELVDVKLGQCYEVVVTTFTGKLFTALVIILQGVLLSIDVESTREDGLSKAVTQAKLLIEPLGFILTYYTSYADTCSTPGHYVLFWELKMKGSHDLLEINPKITEECSYIVEESLDYTYRVLRRGNRMGPLEIRVVKHGTFDALMDLFIAKGTSVSQYKTPRCIKSEEALKIMDAGVVGRYFSQEAPWEETK
;
A
#
# COMPACT_ATOMS: atom_id res chain seq x y z
N MET A 1 -3.57 7.43 7.05
CA MET A 1 -3.49 8.43 8.14
C MET A 1 -2.78 7.89 9.38
N ALA A 2 -3.12 6.70 9.92
CA ALA A 2 -2.47 6.17 11.12
C ALA A 2 -0.91 6.08 11.04
N GLN A 3 -0.37 5.83 9.84
CA GLN A 3 1.07 5.74 9.60
C GLN A 3 1.85 7.04 9.88
N CYS A 4 1.20 8.21 9.80
CA CYS A 4 1.85 9.49 10.03
C CYS A 4 1.79 9.95 11.49
N ILE A 5 1.05 9.24 12.36
CA ILE A 5 0.84 9.62 13.77
C ILE A 5 2.17 9.74 14.52
N PRO A 6 3.11 8.78 14.48
CA PRO A 6 4.35 8.88 15.25
C PRO A 6 5.20 10.10 14.83
N THR A 7 5.26 10.37 13.52
CA THR A 7 5.97 11.54 12.97
C THR A 7 5.31 12.84 13.40
N LEU A 8 3.98 12.92 13.35
CA LEU A 8 3.23 14.10 13.80
C LEU A 8 3.38 14.31 15.31
N GLU A 9 3.29 13.26 16.13
CA GLU A 9 3.51 13.35 17.58
C GLU A 9 4.91 13.87 17.93
N PHE A 10 5.93 13.40 17.21
CA PHE A 10 7.30 13.87 17.36
C PHE A 10 7.43 15.38 17.11
N TYR A 11 6.89 15.88 15.99
CA TYR A 11 6.99 17.31 15.63
C TYR A 11 6.02 18.20 16.41
N CYS A 12 4.86 17.68 16.82
CA CYS A 12 3.83 18.42 17.55
C CYS A 12 4.11 18.50 19.06
N GLY A 13 5.08 17.75 19.59
CA GLY A 13 5.49 17.85 20.99
C GLY A 13 4.38 17.55 21.99
N GLY A 14 3.47 16.63 21.64
CA GLY A 14 2.34 16.23 22.49
C GLY A 14 1.06 17.08 22.34
N LEU A 15 0.97 17.97 21.34
CA LEU A 15 -0.31 18.61 21.00
C LEU A 15 -1.32 17.57 20.50
N PRO A 16 -2.62 17.73 20.83
CA PRO A 16 -3.65 16.81 20.39
C PRO A 16 -3.81 16.84 18.87
N LEU A 17 -3.73 15.67 18.23
CA LEU A 17 -4.02 15.51 16.81
C LEU A 17 -5.54 15.43 16.63
N VAL A 18 -6.10 16.34 15.84
CA VAL A 18 -7.55 16.46 15.61
C VAL A 18 -7.87 16.15 14.15
N SER A 19 -8.76 15.17 13.93
CA SER A 19 -9.38 14.90 12.63
C SER A 19 -10.82 15.40 12.67
N SER A 20 -11.08 16.56 12.06
CA SER A 20 -12.34 17.30 12.25
C SER A 20 -13.48 16.86 11.33
N TYR A 21 -13.19 16.23 10.19
CA TYR A 21 -14.19 15.86 9.19
C TYR A 21 -13.83 14.52 8.54
N TYR A 22 -14.85 13.78 8.12
CA TYR A 22 -14.70 12.67 7.17
C TYR A 22 -15.39 13.07 5.88
N ALA A 23 -14.63 13.26 4.81
CA ALA A 23 -15.17 13.71 3.54
C ALA A 23 -14.60 12.88 2.38
N ALA A 24 -15.41 12.70 1.35
CA ALA A 24 -15.05 12.12 0.08
C ALA A 24 -15.50 13.04 -1.05
N SER A 25 -15.04 12.79 -2.28
CA SER A 25 -15.47 13.55 -3.46
C SER A 25 -16.98 13.54 -3.67
N GLU A 26 -17.65 12.49 -3.20
CA GLU A 26 -19.10 12.30 -3.35
C GLU A 26 -19.93 12.97 -2.23
N GLY A 27 -19.33 13.35 -1.10
CA GLY A 27 -20.08 13.94 0.02
C GLY A 27 -19.28 14.14 1.31
N TYR A 28 -19.84 14.95 2.21
CA TYR A 28 -19.28 15.25 3.53
C TYR A 28 -20.06 14.51 4.62
N LEU A 29 -19.35 13.84 5.53
CA LEU A 29 -19.89 13.38 6.80
C LEU A 29 -19.36 14.30 7.90
N GLU A 30 -20.28 15.02 8.53
CA GLU A 30 -20.00 15.82 9.71
C GLU A 30 -20.40 15.05 10.97
N PHE A 31 -19.51 15.02 11.95
CA PHE A 31 -19.86 14.55 13.29
C PHE A 31 -20.40 15.72 14.09
N ALA A 32 -21.58 15.55 14.68
CA ALA A 32 -22.11 16.48 15.66
C ALA A 32 -21.42 16.23 17.01
N ASP A 33 -20.70 17.24 17.49
CA ASP A 33 -20.06 17.41 18.80
C ASP A 33 -18.57 17.02 19.01
N GLN A 34 -17.97 17.82 19.91
CA GLN A 34 -16.57 18.21 20.16
C GLN A 34 -15.45 17.13 20.10
N PRO A 35 -14.18 17.55 19.90
CA PRO A 35 -13.02 16.67 19.81
C PRO A 35 -12.67 16.08 21.18
N GLN A 36 -13.45 15.12 21.65
CA GLN A 36 -13.03 14.27 22.76
C GLN A 36 -12.12 13.20 22.17
N HIS A 37 -10.92 13.13 22.73
CA HIS A 37 -9.91 12.10 22.57
C HIS A 37 -10.46 10.85 21.87
N LEU A 38 -10.13 10.68 20.58
CA LEU A 38 -10.23 9.39 19.89
C LEU A 38 -9.17 8.46 20.50
N GLU A 39 -9.32 8.12 21.78
CA GLU A 39 -8.58 7.03 22.40
C GLU A 39 -9.04 5.74 21.72
N GLY A 40 -8.15 5.18 20.89
CA GLY A 40 -8.09 3.74 20.73
C GLY A 40 -9.20 3.05 19.95
N VAL A 41 -9.94 3.73 19.06
CA VAL A 41 -10.71 3.03 18.00
C VAL A 41 -9.92 3.01 16.69
N TYR A 42 -8.62 2.75 16.80
CA TYR A 42 -7.82 2.22 15.70
C TYR A 42 -7.43 0.81 16.09
N GLY A 43 -8.34 -0.13 15.93
CA GLY A 43 -8.02 -1.53 16.18
C GLY A 43 -9.18 -2.36 16.68
N GLN A 44 -9.97 -2.85 15.74
CA GLN A 44 -10.13 -4.29 15.69
C GLN A 44 -10.05 -4.64 14.20
N ASP A 45 -9.00 -5.35 13.80
CA ASP A 45 -9.01 -6.03 12.50
C ASP A 45 -10.37 -6.75 12.41
N CYS A 46 -11.29 -6.28 11.56
CA CYS A 46 -12.50 -7.03 11.25
C CYS A 46 -11.95 -8.30 10.57
N ALA A 47 -11.78 -9.35 11.36
CA ALA A 47 -11.24 -10.63 10.92
C ALA A 47 -12.02 -11.08 9.68
N GLU A 48 -11.28 -11.61 8.71
CA GLU A 48 -11.78 -12.12 7.44
C GLU A 48 -12.93 -13.13 7.65
N THR A 49 -14.17 -12.67 7.64
CA THR A 49 -15.30 -13.49 7.23
C THR A 49 -15.53 -13.25 5.76
N GLN A 50 -14.78 -13.99 4.93
CA GLN A 50 -15.28 -14.37 3.63
C GLN A 50 -16.56 -15.16 3.86
N ASP A 51 -17.71 -14.52 3.75
CA ASP A 51 -18.93 -15.26 3.48
C ASP A 51 -19.85 -14.44 2.56
N LYS A 52 -20.11 -15.07 1.41
CA LYS A 52 -21.20 -14.88 0.44
C LYS A 52 -21.83 -13.48 0.35
N LYS A 53 -21.79 -12.91 -0.86
CA LYS A 53 -22.74 -11.88 -1.30
C LYS A 53 -24.18 -12.39 -1.17
N GLU A 54 -24.75 -12.32 0.02
CA GLU A 54 -26.18 -12.24 0.20
C GLU A 54 -26.57 -10.78 -0.04
N GLU A 55 -27.55 -10.55 -0.93
CA GLU A 55 -28.22 -9.26 -1.05
C GLU A 55 -28.89 -8.97 0.29
N THR A 56 -28.18 -8.25 1.15
CA THR A 56 -28.67 -7.84 2.46
C THR A 56 -29.28 -6.46 2.29
N GLU A 57 -30.52 -6.26 2.73
CA GLU A 57 -31.15 -4.95 2.67
C GLU A 57 -30.36 -3.95 3.53
N PRO A 58 -30.13 -2.71 3.05
CA PRO A 58 -29.39 -1.70 3.79
C PRO A 58 -30.15 -1.33 5.07
N VAL A 59 -29.41 -1.22 6.18
CA VAL A 59 -29.94 -0.77 7.47
C VAL A 59 -29.91 0.75 7.51
N GLU A 60 -30.96 1.40 8.02
CA GLU A 60 -30.99 2.85 8.18
C GLU A 60 -29.92 3.32 9.19
N LEU A 61 -29.44 4.55 9.04
CA LEU A 61 -28.37 5.11 9.88
C LEU A 61 -28.72 5.08 11.38
N VAL A 62 -30.00 5.18 11.72
CA VAL A 62 -30.49 5.16 13.11
C VAL A 62 -30.52 3.77 13.74
N ASP A 63 -30.42 2.71 12.92
CA ASP A 63 -30.61 1.31 13.33
C ASP A 63 -29.28 0.52 13.37
N VAL A 64 -28.15 1.21 13.25
CA VAL A 64 -26.82 0.60 13.35
C VAL A 64 -26.56 0.06 14.76
N LYS A 65 -25.91 -1.11 14.84
CA LYS A 65 -25.60 -1.79 16.10
C LYS A 65 -24.14 -1.57 16.48
N LEU A 66 -23.91 -1.34 17.78
CA LEU A 66 -22.57 -1.19 18.33
C LEU A 66 -21.74 -2.46 18.10
N GLY A 67 -20.47 -2.26 17.71
CA GLY A 67 -19.51 -3.34 17.50
C GLY A 67 -19.67 -4.11 16.18
N GLN A 68 -20.48 -3.64 15.23
CA GLN A 68 -20.63 -4.22 13.90
C GLN A 68 -19.92 -3.35 12.83
N CYS A 69 -19.35 -3.99 11.81
CA CYS A 69 -18.73 -3.31 10.66
C CYS A 69 -19.81 -3.13 9.55
N TYR A 70 -19.99 -1.91 9.03
CA TYR A 70 -21.02 -1.59 8.03
C TYR A 70 -20.40 -0.97 6.76
N GLU A 71 -20.97 -1.29 5.59
CA GLU A 71 -20.78 -0.51 4.37
C GLU A 71 -21.76 0.67 4.36
N VAL A 72 -21.24 1.89 4.22
CA VAL A 72 -22.07 3.10 4.20
C VAL A 72 -22.60 3.33 2.78
N VAL A 73 -23.89 3.67 2.69
CA VAL A 73 -24.58 3.97 1.44
C VAL A 73 -25.19 5.37 1.56
N VAL A 74 -24.81 6.26 0.65
CA VAL A 74 -25.19 7.67 0.63
C VAL A 74 -25.96 7.99 -0.64
N THR A 75 -27.17 8.52 -0.48
CA THR A 75 -27.94 9.11 -1.58
C THR A 75 -27.75 10.63 -1.53
N THR A 76 -27.17 11.21 -2.57
CA THR A 76 -26.93 12.67 -2.62
C THR A 76 -28.11 13.41 -3.26
N PHE A 77 -28.20 14.73 -3.02
CA PHE A 77 -29.22 15.60 -3.62
C PHE A 77 -29.19 15.63 -5.16
N THR A 78 -28.12 15.13 -5.79
CA THR A 78 -28.00 14.98 -7.24
C THR A 78 -28.69 13.72 -7.79
N GLY A 79 -29.37 12.94 -6.95
CA GLY A 79 -30.08 11.73 -7.33
C GLY A 79 -29.16 10.53 -7.59
N LYS A 80 -27.86 10.67 -7.32
CA LYS A 80 -26.90 9.56 -7.40
C LYS A 80 -26.87 8.83 -6.06
N LEU A 81 -27.26 7.56 -6.10
CA LEU A 81 -27.01 6.58 -5.06
C LEU A 81 -25.54 6.16 -5.15
N PHE A 82 -24.75 6.49 -4.15
CA PHE A 82 -23.38 6.04 -4.00
C PHE A 82 -23.32 5.07 -2.83
N THR A 83 -22.77 3.88 -3.02
CA THR A 83 -22.23 3.14 -1.88
C THR A 83 -20.95 3.86 -1.47
N ALA A 84 -21.08 4.86 -0.61
CA ALA A 84 -19.93 5.51 0.02
C ALA A 84 -19.40 4.54 1.08
N LEU A 85 -18.87 3.40 0.64
CA LEU A 85 -18.24 2.41 1.49
C LEU A 85 -17.31 3.22 2.41
N VAL A 86 -17.60 3.26 3.72
CA VAL A 86 -16.61 3.60 4.74
C VAL A 86 -15.63 2.46 4.66
N ILE A 87 -14.79 2.54 3.63
CA ILE A 87 -13.84 1.52 3.34
C ILE A 87 -12.76 1.75 4.39
N ILE A 88 -12.67 0.87 5.36
CA ILE A 88 -11.35 0.30 5.65
C ILE A 88 -10.86 -0.22 4.30
N LEU A 89 -10.21 0.62 3.47
CA LEU A 89 -9.95 0.42 2.04
C LEU A 89 -9.70 -1.04 1.66
N GLN A 90 -10.77 -1.79 1.39
CA GLN A 90 -10.76 -3.18 1.01
C GLN A 90 -10.24 -3.19 -0.42
N GLY A 91 -8.99 -3.63 -0.56
CA GLY A 91 -8.29 -3.71 -1.83
C GLY A 91 -7.33 -2.55 -2.13
N VAL A 92 -7.12 -1.59 -1.23
CA VAL A 92 -5.97 -0.67 -1.36
C VAL A 92 -4.73 -1.32 -0.78
N LEU A 93 -3.72 -1.45 -1.65
CA LEU A 93 -2.49 -2.13 -1.34
C LEU A 93 -1.45 -1.16 -0.76
N LEU A 94 -1.30 -0.01 -1.42
CA LEU A 94 -0.42 1.09 -0.98
C LEU A 94 -1.22 2.38 -0.97
N SER A 95 -0.94 3.24 0.01
CA SER A 95 -1.51 4.59 0.03
C SER A 95 -0.54 5.57 0.66
N ILE A 96 -0.26 6.66 -0.03
CA ILE A 96 0.39 7.84 0.54
C ILE A 96 -0.43 9.06 0.12
N ASP A 97 -0.72 9.92 1.09
CA ASP A 97 -1.52 11.14 0.88
C ASP A 97 -2.95 10.81 0.39
N VAL A 98 -3.37 11.32 -0.77
CA VAL A 98 -4.67 11.04 -1.40
C VAL A 98 -4.59 9.87 -2.40
N GLU A 99 -3.37 9.41 -2.73
CA GLU A 99 -3.21 8.34 -3.69
C GLU A 99 -3.34 6.98 -3.02
N SER A 100 -4.07 6.10 -3.71
CA SER A 100 -4.26 4.73 -3.31
C SER A 100 -4.04 3.82 -4.52
N THR A 101 -2.97 3.04 -4.48
CA THR A 101 -2.71 2.01 -5.49
C THR A 101 -3.37 0.70 -5.07
N ARG A 102 -4.17 0.12 -5.97
CA ARG A 102 -4.77 -1.23 -5.81
C ARG A 102 -3.79 -2.33 -6.22
N GLU A 103 -4.03 -3.55 -5.74
CA GLU A 103 -3.19 -4.70 -6.07
C GLU A 103 -3.08 -4.96 -7.58
N ASP A 104 -4.18 -4.82 -8.32
CA ASP A 104 -4.20 -5.07 -9.76
C ASP A 104 -3.38 -4.03 -10.53
N GLY A 105 -3.44 -2.75 -10.12
CA GLY A 105 -2.62 -1.68 -10.68
C GLY A 105 -1.13 -1.94 -10.45
N LEU A 106 -0.74 -2.25 -9.21
CA LEU A 106 0.66 -2.57 -8.92
C LEU A 106 1.13 -3.82 -9.65
N SER A 107 0.31 -4.87 -9.70
CA SER A 107 0.68 -6.11 -10.39
C SER A 107 0.87 -5.88 -11.89
N LYS A 108 0.06 -5.03 -12.53
CA LYS A 108 0.24 -4.62 -13.93
C LYS A 108 1.54 -3.85 -14.11
N ALA A 109 1.82 -2.88 -13.25
CA ALA A 109 3.05 -2.07 -13.30
C ALA A 109 4.31 -2.92 -13.14
N VAL A 110 4.32 -3.83 -12.16
CA VAL A 110 5.42 -4.79 -11.98
C VAL A 110 5.55 -5.72 -13.18
N THR A 111 4.45 -6.12 -13.81
CA THR A 111 4.48 -6.94 -15.03
C THR A 111 5.12 -6.21 -16.21
N GLN A 112 4.89 -4.90 -16.36
CA GLN A 112 5.59 -4.11 -17.37
C GLN A 112 7.10 -4.06 -17.12
N ALA A 113 7.51 -3.80 -15.87
CA ALA A 113 8.92 -3.77 -15.52
C ALA A 113 9.60 -5.15 -15.65
N LYS A 114 8.87 -6.26 -15.48
CA LYS A 114 9.38 -7.62 -15.74
C LYS A 114 9.82 -7.83 -17.19
N LEU A 115 9.12 -7.22 -18.16
CA LEU A 115 9.46 -7.36 -19.58
C LEU A 115 10.87 -6.83 -19.90
N LEU A 116 11.40 -5.92 -19.09
CA LEU A 116 12.77 -5.41 -19.25
C LEU A 116 13.82 -6.43 -18.76
N ILE A 117 13.54 -7.15 -17.68
CA ILE A 117 14.51 -8.03 -17.00
C ILE A 117 14.49 -9.48 -17.50
N GLU A 118 13.36 -9.96 -18.03
CA GLU A 118 13.23 -11.32 -18.56
C GLU A 118 14.18 -11.63 -19.74
N PRO A 119 14.36 -10.74 -20.74
CA PRO A 119 15.30 -10.97 -21.85
C PRO A 119 16.76 -11.03 -21.41
N LEU A 120 17.08 -10.43 -20.26
CA LEU A 120 18.41 -10.41 -19.66
C LEU A 120 18.70 -11.69 -18.84
N GLY A 121 17.72 -12.61 -18.75
CA GLY A 121 17.86 -13.87 -18.03
C GLY A 121 17.53 -13.77 -16.54
N PHE A 122 16.99 -12.65 -16.06
CA PHE A 122 16.50 -12.51 -14.69
C PHE A 122 15.03 -12.90 -14.59
N ILE A 123 14.67 -13.55 -13.49
CA ILE A 123 13.31 -13.97 -13.16
C ILE A 123 12.95 -13.33 -11.83
N LEU A 124 11.87 -12.54 -11.79
CA LEU A 124 11.32 -12.04 -10.54
C LEU A 124 10.50 -13.14 -9.86
N THR A 125 11.10 -13.76 -8.84
CA THR A 125 10.52 -14.87 -8.07
C THR A 125 9.41 -14.39 -7.16
N TYR A 126 9.70 -13.38 -6.35
CA TYR A 126 8.74 -12.80 -5.40
C TYR A 126 8.89 -11.29 -5.37
N TYR A 127 7.77 -10.61 -5.08
CA TYR A 127 7.78 -9.20 -4.78
C TYR A 127 6.73 -8.88 -3.73
N THR A 128 7.00 -7.84 -2.95
CA THR A 128 6.07 -7.21 -2.01
C THR A 128 6.35 -5.71 -1.95
N SER A 129 5.44 -4.95 -1.38
CA SER A 129 5.53 -3.49 -1.32
C SER A 129 5.41 -2.95 0.09
N TYR A 130 5.82 -1.70 0.25
CA TYR A 130 5.71 -0.93 1.48
C TYR A 130 5.56 0.55 1.14
N ALA A 131 4.76 1.27 1.92
CA ALA A 131 4.64 2.72 1.84
C ALA A 131 5.55 3.36 2.89
N ASP A 132 6.66 3.94 2.45
CA ASP A 132 7.54 4.68 3.35
C ASP A 132 6.95 6.06 3.63
N THR A 133 6.50 6.24 4.86
CA THR A 133 5.94 7.50 5.38
C THR A 133 6.90 8.21 6.34
N CYS A 134 8.06 7.61 6.61
CA CYS A 134 9.12 8.21 7.42
C CYS A 134 9.93 9.21 6.59
N SER A 135 10.06 8.96 5.29
CA SER A 135 10.69 9.87 4.33
C SER A 135 9.79 11.07 4.01
N THR A 136 10.39 12.23 3.74
CA THR A 136 9.67 13.46 3.34
C THR A 136 10.22 14.00 2.02
N PRO A 137 9.46 13.94 0.91
CA PRO A 137 8.13 13.33 0.76
C PRO A 137 8.18 11.79 0.87
N GLY A 138 7.10 11.18 1.36
CA GLY A 138 7.00 9.72 1.44
C GLY A 138 6.95 9.08 0.06
N HIS A 139 7.37 7.82 -0.06
CA HIS A 139 7.48 7.12 -1.35
C HIS A 139 7.15 5.64 -1.25
N TYR A 140 6.97 5.01 -2.42
CA TYR A 140 6.72 3.58 -2.52
C TYR A 140 8.02 2.79 -2.59
N VAL A 141 8.06 1.71 -1.82
CA VAL A 141 9.17 0.78 -1.76
C VAL A 141 8.68 -0.58 -2.25
N LEU A 142 9.36 -1.14 -3.24
CA LEU A 142 9.13 -2.49 -3.74
C LEU A 142 10.32 -3.38 -3.41
N PHE A 143 10.09 -4.47 -2.70
CA PHE A 143 11.10 -5.49 -2.45
C PHE A 143 11.04 -6.56 -3.54
N TRP A 144 12.17 -6.80 -4.22
CA TRP A 144 12.27 -7.74 -5.34
C TRP A 144 13.27 -8.84 -5.03
N GLU A 145 12.82 -10.10 -5.04
CA GLU A 145 13.71 -11.26 -5.03
C GLU A 145 13.87 -11.79 -6.45
N LEU A 146 15.07 -11.60 -7.00
CA LEU A 146 15.42 -12.00 -8.36
C LEU A 146 16.15 -13.35 -8.36
N LYS A 147 16.05 -14.07 -9.46
CA LYS A 147 16.80 -15.29 -9.74
C LYS A 147 17.35 -15.26 -11.15
N MET A 148 18.62 -15.63 -11.33
CA MET A 148 19.23 -15.73 -12.66
C MET A 148 18.95 -17.11 -13.26
N LYS A 149 18.60 -17.14 -14.54
CA LYS A 149 18.33 -18.38 -15.27
C LYS A 149 19.64 -19.12 -15.54
N GLY A 150 19.93 -20.15 -14.73
CA GLY A 150 21.04 -21.08 -14.98
C GLY A 150 22.33 -20.87 -14.18
N SER A 151 22.36 -19.99 -13.18
CA SER A 151 23.48 -19.91 -12.21
C SER A 151 22.97 -19.65 -10.78
N HIS A 152 23.75 -20.09 -9.78
CA HIS A 152 23.51 -19.85 -8.35
C HIS A 152 24.35 -18.69 -7.79
N ASP A 153 25.12 -17.98 -8.62
CA ASP A 153 26.07 -16.96 -8.18
C ASP A 153 25.41 -15.58 -7.98
N LEU A 154 26.14 -14.72 -7.25
CA LEU A 154 25.72 -13.40 -6.79
C LEU A 154 25.12 -12.56 -7.92
N LEU A 155 23.88 -12.12 -7.71
CA LEU A 155 23.11 -11.28 -8.62
C LEU A 155 23.68 -9.86 -8.66
N GLU A 156 24.61 -9.60 -9.57
CA GLU A 156 24.95 -8.23 -9.95
C GLU A 156 24.01 -7.78 -11.08
N ILE A 157 22.79 -7.37 -10.72
CA ILE A 157 21.95 -6.63 -11.66
C ILE A 157 22.57 -5.24 -11.86
N ASN A 158 22.70 -4.81 -13.12
CA ASN A 158 23.21 -3.48 -13.42
C ASN A 158 22.27 -2.43 -12.80
N PRO A 159 22.77 -1.52 -11.94
CA PRO A 159 21.97 -0.50 -11.28
C PRO A 159 21.03 0.25 -12.22
N LYS A 160 21.51 0.59 -13.42
CA LYS A 160 20.74 1.33 -14.42
C LYS A 160 19.49 0.59 -14.87
N ILE A 161 19.54 -0.74 -14.91
CA ILE A 161 18.40 -1.57 -15.34
C ILE A 161 17.33 -1.56 -14.23
N THR A 162 17.74 -1.60 -12.97
CA THR A 162 16.80 -1.55 -11.84
C THR A 162 16.21 -0.15 -11.66
N GLU A 163 16.98 0.90 -11.92
CA GLU A 163 16.49 2.28 -12.00
C GLU A 163 15.46 2.43 -13.13
N GLU A 164 15.74 1.91 -14.33
CA GLU A 164 14.79 1.89 -15.44
C GLU A 164 13.52 1.11 -15.09
N CYS A 165 13.64 -0.04 -14.41
CA CYS A 165 12.49 -0.77 -13.89
C CYS A 165 11.65 0.09 -12.95
N SER A 166 12.29 0.85 -12.06
CA SER A 166 11.57 1.72 -11.12
C SER A 166 10.79 2.82 -11.86
N TYR A 167 11.38 3.40 -12.91
CA TYR A 167 10.69 4.36 -13.79
C TYR A 167 9.49 3.73 -14.52
N ILE A 168 9.67 2.54 -15.12
CA ILE A 168 8.59 1.82 -15.82
C ILE A 168 7.42 1.51 -14.87
N VAL A 169 7.72 1.16 -13.62
CA VAL A 169 6.67 0.97 -12.60
C VAL A 169 5.95 2.29 -12.36
N GLU A 170 6.65 3.39 -12.08
CA GLU A 170 6.03 4.71 -11.86
C GLU A 170 5.15 5.15 -13.03
N GLU A 171 5.60 4.93 -14.27
CA GLU A 171 4.87 5.29 -15.48
C GLU A 171 3.60 4.46 -15.68
N SER A 172 3.62 3.21 -15.22
CA SER A 172 2.49 2.28 -15.29
C SER A 172 1.47 2.46 -14.18
N LEU A 173 1.76 3.28 -13.17
CA LEU A 173 0.84 3.60 -12.08
C LEU A 173 -0.21 4.65 -12.50
N ASP A 174 -1.26 4.73 -11.70
CA ASP A 174 -2.43 5.56 -11.98
C ASP A 174 -2.06 7.06 -12.11
N TYR A 175 -2.90 7.80 -12.83
CA TYR A 175 -2.71 9.24 -13.08
C TYR A 175 -2.45 10.03 -11.78
N THR A 176 -3.18 9.73 -10.70
CA THR A 176 -3.01 10.40 -9.41
C THR A 176 -1.59 10.25 -8.85
N TYR A 177 -1.00 9.05 -8.95
CA TYR A 177 0.38 8.80 -8.54
C TYR A 177 1.35 9.70 -9.31
N ARG A 178 1.23 9.71 -10.64
CA ARG A 178 2.10 10.48 -11.53
C ARG A 178 2.00 12.00 -11.26
N VAL A 179 0.81 12.51 -10.99
CA VAL A 179 0.60 13.91 -10.60
C VAL A 179 1.26 14.24 -9.26
N LEU A 180 1.10 13.40 -8.24
CA LEU A 180 1.72 13.63 -6.92
C LEU A 180 3.25 13.56 -6.99
N ARG A 181 3.78 12.62 -7.77
CA ARG A 181 5.22 12.44 -8.01
C ARG A 181 5.85 13.65 -8.70
N ARG A 182 5.16 14.28 -9.65
CA ARG A 182 5.56 15.54 -10.29
C ARG A 182 5.41 16.75 -9.38
N GLY A 183 4.35 16.77 -8.58
CA GLY A 183 4.08 17.81 -7.60
C GLY A 183 4.99 17.79 -6.37
N ASN A 184 6.02 16.93 -6.34
CA ASN A 184 6.93 16.70 -5.21
C ASN A 184 6.21 16.35 -3.89
N ARG A 185 4.97 15.82 -3.97
CA ARG A 185 4.21 15.33 -2.81
C ARG A 185 4.50 13.86 -2.52
N MET A 186 4.96 13.11 -3.53
CA MET A 186 5.55 11.79 -3.39
C MET A 186 7.01 11.80 -3.82
N GLY A 187 7.84 11.06 -3.09
CA GLY A 187 9.21 10.78 -3.47
C GLY A 187 9.31 9.74 -4.58
N PRO A 188 10.52 9.58 -5.17
CA PRO A 188 10.78 8.56 -6.19
C PRO A 188 10.52 7.16 -5.68
N LEU A 189 9.88 6.33 -6.51
CA LEU A 189 9.72 4.90 -6.24
C LEU A 189 11.09 4.25 -6.05
N GLU A 190 11.18 3.45 -4.98
CA GLU A 190 12.37 2.72 -4.60
C GLU A 190 12.16 1.22 -4.89
N ILE A 191 13.07 0.61 -5.63
CA ILE A 191 13.20 -0.85 -5.73
C ILE A 191 14.36 -1.29 -4.83
N ARG A 192 14.05 -2.15 -3.86
CA ARG A 192 15.00 -2.83 -2.99
C ARG A 192 15.17 -4.28 -3.46
N VAL A 193 16.32 -4.58 -4.04
CA VAL A 193 16.65 -5.97 -4.41
C VAL A 193 17.08 -6.70 -3.14
N VAL A 194 16.49 -7.87 -2.89
CA VAL A 194 16.81 -8.71 -1.73
C VAL A 194 17.53 -9.98 -2.14
N LYS A 195 18.34 -10.52 -1.22
CA LYS A 195 19.03 -11.80 -1.41
C LYS A 195 18.03 -12.95 -1.56
N HIS A 196 18.46 -14.00 -2.26
CA HIS A 196 17.69 -15.23 -2.35
C HIS A 196 17.40 -15.82 -0.96
N GLY A 197 16.16 -16.27 -0.74
CA GLY A 197 15.70 -16.82 0.53
C GLY A 197 15.25 -15.76 1.56
N THR A 198 15.20 -14.48 1.20
CA THR A 198 14.64 -13.44 2.08
C THR A 198 13.14 -13.63 2.24
N PHE A 199 12.43 -13.99 1.17
CA PHE A 199 11.00 -14.27 1.26
C PHE A 199 10.68 -15.58 1.98
N ASP A 200 11.63 -16.53 2.02
CA ASP A 200 11.51 -17.74 2.85
C ASP A 200 11.61 -17.37 4.34
N ALA A 201 12.55 -16.51 4.73
CA ALA A 201 12.64 -15.99 6.09
C ALA A 201 11.40 -15.17 6.49
N LEU A 202 10.80 -14.44 5.53
CA LEU A 202 9.53 -13.76 5.74
C LEU A 202 8.40 -14.77 5.99
N MET A 203 8.35 -15.85 5.22
CA MET A 203 7.39 -16.94 5.40
C MET A 203 7.52 -17.58 6.79
N ASP A 204 8.75 -17.86 7.24
CA ASP A 204 9.03 -18.43 8.56
C ASP A 204 8.49 -17.54 9.70
N LEU A 205 8.57 -16.21 9.55
CA LEU A 205 7.97 -15.28 10.53
C LEU A 205 6.45 -15.43 10.60
N PHE A 206 5.76 -15.55 9.46
CA PHE A 206 4.30 -15.74 9.46
C PHE A 206 3.90 -17.11 10.00
N ILE A 207 4.69 -18.15 9.72
CA ILE A 207 4.48 -19.48 10.29
C ILE A 207 4.65 -19.44 11.82
N ALA A 208 5.69 -18.76 12.32
CA ALA A 208 5.90 -18.58 13.76
C ALA A 208 4.76 -17.80 14.45
N LYS A 209 4.08 -16.91 13.72
CA LYS A 209 2.89 -16.18 14.18
C LYS A 209 1.59 -16.98 14.08
N GLY A 210 1.65 -18.24 13.64
CA GLY A 210 0.51 -19.16 13.62
C GLY A 210 -0.15 -19.34 12.25
N THR A 211 0.40 -18.79 11.17
CA THR A 211 -0.07 -19.10 9.81
C THR A 211 0.32 -20.53 9.42
N SER A 212 -0.63 -21.32 8.93
CA SER A 212 -0.32 -22.65 8.38
C SER A 212 0.54 -22.53 7.11
N VAL A 213 1.56 -23.38 6.97
CA VAL A 213 2.41 -23.46 5.77
C VAL A 213 1.59 -23.61 4.49
N SER A 214 0.51 -24.40 4.53
CA SER A 214 -0.35 -24.67 3.37
C SER A 214 -1.24 -23.49 2.97
N GLN A 215 -1.44 -22.52 3.86
CA GLN A 215 -2.28 -21.34 3.63
C GLN A 215 -1.45 -20.09 3.36
N TYR A 216 -0.15 -20.15 3.58
CA TYR A 216 0.72 -19.00 3.39
C TYR A 216 0.70 -18.54 1.93
N LYS A 217 0.47 -17.25 1.77
CA LYS A 217 0.67 -16.51 0.53
C LYS A 217 1.55 -15.33 0.84
N THR A 218 2.53 -15.09 -0.02
CA THR A 218 3.39 -13.91 0.10
C THR A 218 2.53 -12.65 0.15
N PRO A 219 2.59 -11.86 1.23
CA PRO A 219 1.81 -10.64 1.31
C PRO A 219 2.27 -9.67 0.23
N ARG A 220 1.32 -9.02 -0.44
CA ARG A 220 1.63 -8.05 -1.49
C ARG A 220 2.09 -6.70 -0.95
N CYS A 221 1.71 -6.37 0.28
CA CYS A 221 2.14 -5.18 1.01
C CYS A 221 2.44 -5.56 2.46
N ILE A 222 3.58 -5.09 2.97
CA ILE A 222 4.00 -5.30 4.35
C ILE A 222 3.55 -4.11 5.19
N LYS A 223 2.84 -4.40 6.28
CA LYS A 223 2.44 -3.41 7.30
C LYS A 223 3.11 -3.64 8.65
N SER A 224 3.65 -4.83 8.90
CA SER A 224 4.27 -5.19 10.17
C SER A 224 5.74 -4.75 10.21
N GLU A 225 6.12 -4.04 11.27
CA GLU A 225 7.49 -3.56 11.47
C GLU A 225 8.51 -4.71 11.55
N GLU A 226 8.15 -5.83 12.16
CA GLU A 226 9.00 -7.02 12.24
C GLU A 226 9.28 -7.64 10.86
N ALA A 227 8.25 -7.71 10.01
CA ALA A 227 8.39 -8.17 8.64
C ALA A 227 9.27 -7.22 7.82
N LEU A 228 9.13 -5.90 8.01
CA LEU A 228 10.01 -4.91 7.35
C LEU A 228 11.47 -5.09 7.77
N LYS A 229 11.75 -5.34 9.06
CA LYS A 229 13.12 -5.59 9.54
C LYS A 229 13.76 -6.80 8.85
N ILE A 230 13.01 -7.88 8.62
CA ILE A 230 13.50 -9.05 7.88
C ILE A 230 13.81 -8.69 6.43
N MET A 231 12.89 -7.98 5.77
CA MET A 231 13.10 -7.57 4.38
C MET A 231 14.30 -6.64 4.24
N ASP A 232 14.44 -5.64 5.12
CA ASP A 232 15.54 -4.69 5.12
C ASP A 232 16.89 -5.34 5.40
N ALA A 233 16.94 -6.35 6.28
CA ALA A 233 18.15 -7.15 6.51
C ALA A 233 18.55 -8.03 5.31
N GLY A 234 17.60 -8.28 4.39
CA GLY A 234 17.84 -9.01 3.15
C GLY A 234 18.26 -8.15 1.98
N VAL A 235 18.24 -6.82 2.10
CA VAL A 235 18.51 -5.89 0.98
C VAL A 235 19.97 -5.95 0.57
N VAL A 236 20.19 -6.19 -0.73
CA VAL A 236 21.51 -6.17 -1.38
C VAL A 236 21.73 -4.92 -2.23
N GLY A 237 20.65 -4.25 -2.66
CA GLY A 237 20.73 -3.02 -3.46
C GLY A 237 19.45 -2.18 -3.35
N ARG A 238 19.61 -0.86 -3.42
CA ARG A 238 18.53 0.13 -3.39
C ARG A 238 18.64 1.02 -4.62
N TYR A 239 17.55 1.14 -5.36
CA TYR A 239 17.51 1.85 -6.64
C TYR A 239 16.27 2.72 -6.67
N PHE A 240 16.44 3.96 -7.11
CA PHE A 240 15.37 4.94 -7.13
C PHE A 240 15.06 5.35 -8.56
N SER A 241 13.80 5.68 -8.82
CA SER A 241 13.40 6.28 -10.08
C SER A 241 14.07 7.65 -10.23
N GLN A 242 14.84 7.81 -11.31
CA GLN A 242 15.66 9.00 -11.55
C GLN A 242 14.83 10.16 -12.11
N GLU A 243 13.73 9.86 -12.82
CA GLU A 243 12.91 10.85 -13.52
C GLU A 243 11.44 10.70 -13.12
N ALA A 244 10.67 11.79 -13.23
CA ALA A 244 9.23 11.72 -13.01
C ALA A 244 8.53 11.23 -14.29
N PRO A 245 7.48 10.39 -14.17
CA PRO A 245 6.80 9.78 -15.33
C PRO A 245 6.12 10.82 -16.25
N TRP A 246 5.99 10.51 -17.55
CA TRP A 246 5.49 11.40 -18.61
C TRP A 246 3.99 11.79 -18.52
N GLU A 247 3.59 12.92 -19.13
CA GLU A 247 2.19 13.41 -19.25
C GLU A 247 1.81 13.47 -20.72
N GLU A 248 0.67 12.89 -21.06
CA GLU A 248 -0.08 13.41 -22.20
C GLU A 248 -0.75 14.72 -21.74
N THR A 249 -0.25 15.86 -22.24
CA THR A 249 -1.00 17.11 -22.22
C THR A 249 -2.29 16.89 -23.00
N LYS A 250 -3.41 16.77 -22.29
CA LYS A 250 -4.75 16.85 -22.89
C LYS A 250 -5.06 18.27 -23.35
#